data_AF-A0A9W8AWS9-F1
#
_entry.id   AF-A0A9W8AWS9-F1
#
_cell.length_a   1.000
_cell.length_b   1.000
_cell.length_c   1.000
_cell.angle_alpha   90.00
_cell.angle_beta   90.00
_cell.angle_gamma   90.00
#
_symmetry.space_group_name_H-M   'P 1'
#
loop_
_entity.id
_entity.type
_entity.pdbx_description
1 polymer ?
#
loop_
_entity_poly.entity_id
_entity_poly.type
_entity_poly.pdbx_seq_one_letter_code
_entity_poly.pdbx_strand_id
1 'polypeptide(L)'
;MRYGPVLARSPQRLPTLGAALLRSNGAGLGLGTTKRFMTGHVQLKDQALLRSQALIGNEWVGAQSGATFDVTDPGAGNSLGQVADLATQDVDRAIATAAQAFGTWKTTTAQQRHDLLIKWYELIRQHEDDLATLMTLENGKPLNEARGEVRYAASFIQWFAAEAKRIEGDVL
;
A
#
# COMPACT_ATOMS: atom_id res chain seq x y z
N MET A 1 -43.09 31.40 -9.10
CA MET A 1 -42.41 31.79 -7.85
C MET A 1 -43.23 31.35 -6.65
N ARG A 2 -42.94 30.17 -6.07
CA ARG A 2 -43.20 29.79 -4.66
C ARG A 2 -42.28 28.60 -4.34
N TYR A 3 -41.23 28.83 -3.55
CA TYR A 3 -40.34 27.78 -3.03
C TYR A 3 -40.91 27.27 -1.70
N GLY A 4 -41.09 25.95 -1.57
CA GLY A 4 -41.37 25.28 -0.30
C GLY A 4 -40.07 24.92 0.45
N PRO A 5 -40.10 24.73 1.78
CA PRO A 5 -38.90 24.56 2.59
C PRO A 5 -38.27 23.18 2.41
N VAL A 6 -36.96 23.17 2.11
CA VAL A 6 -36.12 21.97 2.09
C VAL A 6 -35.83 21.56 3.54
N LEU A 7 -36.30 20.36 3.92
CA LEU A 7 -36.00 19.76 5.21
C LEU A 7 -34.50 19.42 5.30
N ALA A 8 -33.81 20.06 6.24
CA ALA A 8 -32.41 19.80 6.55
C ALA A 8 -32.25 18.36 7.08
N ARG A 9 -31.56 17.50 6.32
CA ARG A 9 -31.11 16.19 6.81
C ARG A 9 -29.88 16.38 7.68
N SER A 10 -29.94 15.87 8.91
CA SER A 10 -28.85 15.86 9.88
C SER A 10 -27.59 15.17 9.31
N PRO A 11 -26.37 15.64 9.64
CA PRO A 11 -25.14 15.03 9.15
C PRO A 11 -24.93 13.66 9.82
N GLN A 12 -24.86 12.60 9.01
CA GLN A 12 -24.42 11.30 9.47
C GLN A 12 -22.95 11.39 9.87
N ARG A 13 -22.66 11.11 11.15
CA ARG A 13 -21.31 11.04 11.70
C ARG A 13 -20.55 9.90 11.01
N LEU A 14 -19.37 10.22 10.46
CA LEU A 14 -18.41 9.22 9.98
C LEU A 14 -18.00 8.30 11.15
N PRO A 15 -17.90 6.98 10.94
CA PRO A 15 -17.37 6.09 11.96
C PRO A 15 -15.90 6.42 12.21
N THR A 16 -15.59 6.73 13.47
CA THR A 16 -14.24 6.91 13.99
C THR A 16 -13.40 5.66 13.70
N LEU A 17 -12.22 5.85 13.10
CA LEU A 17 -11.17 4.83 12.96
C LEU A 17 -10.69 4.43 14.36
N GLY A 18 -11.40 3.48 14.98
CA GLY A 18 -11.01 2.83 16.22
C GLY A 18 -9.92 1.80 15.96
N ALA A 19 -8.88 1.83 16.79
CA ALA A 19 -7.76 0.91 16.80
C ALA A 19 -8.23 -0.56 16.80
N ALA A 20 -8.03 -1.26 15.69
CA ALA A 20 -8.17 -2.71 15.62
C ALA A 20 -6.83 -3.35 16.00
N LEU A 21 -6.70 -3.62 17.30
CA LEU A 21 -5.68 -4.46 17.91
C LEU A 21 -5.58 -5.83 17.22
N LEU A 22 -4.34 -6.22 16.93
CA LEU A 22 -3.81 -7.56 16.79
C LEU A 22 -4.73 -8.67 17.36
N ARG A 23 -5.30 -9.48 16.47
CA ARG A 23 -5.62 -10.88 16.75
C ARG A 23 -5.17 -11.72 15.57
N SER A 24 -3.96 -12.26 15.67
CA SER A 24 -3.53 -13.42 14.88
C SER A 24 -4.23 -14.65 15.43
N ASN A 25 -5.20 -15.20 14.69
CA ASN A 25 -5.67 -16.57 14.90
C ASN A 25 -5.21 -17.41 13.70
N GLY A 26 -4.23 -18.28 13.95
CA GLY A 26 -3.80 -19.27 12.98
C GLY A 26 -4.74 -20.47 12.95
N ALA A 27 -5.00 -20.98 11.74
CA ALA A 27 -5.22 -22.40 11.46
C ALA A 27 -5.18 -22.61 9.94
N GLY A 28 -4.11 -23.23 9.45
CA GLY A 28 -3.93 -23.58 8.04
C GLY A 28 -2.60 -24.31 7.87
N LEU A 29 -2.60 -25.61 8.16
CA LEU A 29 -1.48 -26.53 7.97
C LEU A 29 -1.10 -26.60 6.49
N GLY A 30 -0.04 -25.88 6.12
CA GLY A 30 0.76 -26.11 4.92
C GLY A 30 2.22 -26.13 5.33
N LEU A 31 2.84 -27.30 5.33
CA LEU A 31 4.29 -27.48 5.52
C LEU A 31 5.02 -26.94 4.28
N GLY A 32 5.09 -25.62 4.15
CA GLY A 32 6.01 -24.93 3.27
C GLY A 32 6.92 -24.09 4.15
N THR A 33 8.18 -24.48 4.28
CA THR A 33 9.20 -23.74 5.05
C THR A 33 9.52 -22.44 4.33
N THR A 34 8.66 -21.42 4.45
CA THR A 34 8.97 -20.08 3.95
C THR A 34 10.18 -19.57 4.70
N LYS A 35 11.29 -19.36 4.01
CA LYS A 35 12.45 -18.66 4.59
C LYS A 35 12.02 -17.21 4.80
N ARG A 36 11.46 -16.95 5.99
CA ARG A 36 11.09 -15.61 6.48
C ARG A 36 12.32 -14.71 6.34
N PHE A 37 12.13 -13.44 5.99
CA PHE A 37 13.21 -12.44 6.03
C PHE A 37 14.09 -12.68 7.24
N MET A 38 15.40 -12.81 7.05
CA MET A 38 16.31 -12.85 8.16
C MET A 38 16.33 -11.45 8.76
N THR A 39 15.41 -11.19 9.69
CA THR A 39 15.20 -9.89 10.37
C THR A 39 16.48 -9.35 11.04
N GLY A 40 17.55 -10.15 11.10
CA GLY A 40 18.86 -9.74 11.59
C GLY A 40 19.65 -8.83 10.62
N HIS A 41 19.41 -8.90 9.30
CA HIS A 41 20.24 -8.18 8.31
C HIS A 41 19.68 -6.83 7.86
N VAL A 42 18.37 -6.61 7.98
CA VAL A 42 17.72 -5.36 7.56
C VAL A 42 17.25 -4.59 8.80
N GLN A 43 17.96 -3.50 9.13
CA GLN A 43 17.66 -2.67 10.29
C GLN A 43 16.85 -1.43 9.86
N LEU A 44 15.57 -1.41 10.20
CA LEU A 44 14.63 -0.30 9.97
C LEU A 44 14.12 0.23 11.31
N LYS A 45 13.75 1.52 11.35
CA LYS A 45 13.03 2.09 12.50
C LYS A 45 11.64 1.46 12.63
N ASP A 46 10.94 1.27 11.52
CA ASP A 46 9.69 0.51 11.45
C ASP A 46 9.86 -0.80 10.65
N GLN A 47 9.99 -1.90 11.40
CA GLN A 47 10.12 -3.24 10.85
C GLN A 47 8.86 -3.75 10.13
N ALA A 48 7.70 -3.11 10.33
CA ALA A 48 6.47 -3.49 9.64
C ALA A 48 6.46 -3.09 8.16
N LEU A 49 7.41 -2.27 7.71
CA LEU A 49 7.57 -1.92 6.29
C LEU A 49 8.18 -3.07 5.46
N LEU A 50 8.93 -3.97 6.09
CA LEU A 50 9.52 -5.12 5.42
C LEU A 50 8.47 -6.23 5.23
N ARG A 51 8.17 -6.60 3.98
CA ARG A 51 7.09 -7.54 3.64
C ARG A 51 7.55 -8.61 2.65
N SER A 52 7.20 -9.87 2.92
CA SER A 52 7.44 -11.04 2.04
C SER A 52 6.21 -11.51 1.29
N GLN A 53 5.07 -10.92 1.62
CA GLN A 53 3.76 -11.26 1.09
C GLN A 53 3.33 -10.19 0.10
N ALA A 54 2.48 -10.57 -0.85
CA ALA A 54 1.78 -9.62 -1.70
C ALA A 54 0.58 -9.03 -0.96
N LEU A 55 0.11 -7.85 -1.38
CA LEU A 55 -1.12 -7.25 -0.88
C LEU A 55 -2.25 -7.47 -1.89
N ILE A 56 -3.25 -8.29 -1.54
CA ILE A 56 -4.45 -8.51 -2.36
C ILE A 56 -5.67 -8.30 -1.46
N GLY A 57 -6.56 -7.37 -1.82
CA GLY A 57 -7.82 -7.18 -1.10
C GLY A 57 -7.69 -6.71 0.35
N ASN A 58 -6.66 -5.90 0.66
CA ASN A 58 -6.32 -5.47 2.01
C ASN A 58 -5.77 -6.60 2.91
N GLU A 59 -5.38 -7.74 2.33
CA GLU A 59 -4.75 -8.85 3.03
C GLU A 59 -3.34 -9.10 2.51
N TRP A 60 -2.42 -9.43 3.43
CA TRP A 60 -1.08 -9.89 3.10
C TRP A 60 -1.12 -11.39 2.83
N VAL A 61 -0.85 -11.79 1.59
CA VAL A 61 -1.01 -13.15 1.09
C VAL A 61 0.29 -13.69 0.50
N GLY A 62 0.54 -14.99 0.71
CA GLY A 62 1.50 -15.73 -0.09
C GLY A 62 0.92 -16.10 -1.46
N ALA A 63 1.76 -16.64 -2.35
CA ALA A 63 1.31 -17.28 -3.57
C ALA A 63 0.43 -18.50 -3.23
N GLN A 64 -0.64 -18.73 -3.98
CA GLN A 64 -1.49 -19.90 -3.75
C GLN A 64 -0.74 -21.22 -3.94
N SER A 65 0.24 -21.25 -4.85
CA SER A 65 1.14 -22.38 -5.05
C SER A 65 2.13 -22.60 -3.90
N GLY A 66 2.27 -21.62 -3.00
CA GLY A 66 3.35 -21.56 -2.01
C GLY A 66 4.71 -21.16 -2.59
N ALA A 67 4.79 -20.84 -3.89
CA ALA A 67 6.03 -20.46 -4.55
C ALA A 67 6.56 -19.11 -4.04
N THR A 68 7.88 -19.00 -4.01
CA THR A 68 8.62 -17.81 -3.59
C THR A 68 9.92 -17.69 -4.36
N PHE A 69 10.46 -16.49 -4.48
CA PHE A 69 11.80 -16.26 -5.03
C PHE A 69 12.66 -15.40 -4.09
N ASP A 70 13.98 -15.57 -4.17
CA ASP A 70 14.95 -14.85 -3.35
C ASP A 70 15.16 -13.42 -3.86
N VAL A 71 15.24 -12.47 -2.94
CA VAL A 71 15.71 -11.10 -3.15
C VAL A 71 17.10 -10.99 -2.52
N THR A 72 18.06 -10.47 -3.27
CA THR A 72 19.48 -10.40 -2.87
C THR A 72 19.98 -8.98 -2.86
N ASP A 73 20.85 -8.65 -1.91
CA ASP A 73 21.61 -7.41 -1.89
C ASP A 73 22.70 -7.45 -2.97
N PRO A 74 22.65 -6.58 -4.01
CA PRO A 74 23.62 -6.61 -5.08
C PRO A 74 25.00 -6.08 -4.66
N GLY A 75 25.10 -5.31 -3.56
CA GLY A 75 26.36 -4.79 -3.03
C GLY A 75 27.13 -5.82 -2.20
N ALA A 76 26.42 -6.62 -1.39
CA ALA A 76 27.04 -7.63 -0.52
C ALA A 76 26.90 -9.08 -1.02
N GLY A 77 25.98 -9.35 -1.96
CA GLY A 77 25.65 -10.68 -2.47
C GLY A 77 24.81 -11.54 -1.51
N ASN A 78 24.38 -11.00 -0.37
CA ASN A 78 23.61 -11.74 0.64
C ASN A 78 22.11 -11.75 0.30
N SER A 79 21.41 -12.83 0.63
CA SER A 79 19.95 -12.88 0.55
C SER A 79 19.32 -11.95 1.60
N LEU A 80 18.44 -11.05 1.15
CA LEU A 80 17.63 -10.21 2.02
C LEU A 80 16.43 -11.01 2.55
N GLY A 81 15.80 -11.81 1.69
CA GLY A 81 14.70 -12.69 2.05
C GLY A 81 13.98 -13.24 0.83
N GLN A 82 12.87 -13.93 1.05
CA GLN A 82 12.02 -14.46 -0.01
C GLN A 82 10.71 -13.70 -0.09
N VAL A 83 10.23 -13.46 -1.30
CA VAL A 83 8.92 -12.85 -1.57
C VAL A 83 8.04 -13.81 -2.36
N ALA A 84 6.71 -13.65 -2.21
CA ALA A 84 5.73 -14.49 -2.91
C ALA A 84 5.88 -14.42 -4.44
N ASP A 85 5.90 -15.59 -5.08
CA ASP A 85 5.92 -15.74 -6.54
C ASP A 85 4.50 -16.00 -7.05
N LEU A 86 3.77 -14.93 -7.36
CA LEU A 86 2.35 -15.01 -7.71
C LEU A 86 2.13 -15.60 -9.10
N ALA A 87 1.21 -16.55 -9.19
CA ALA A 87 0.81 -17.17 -10.46
C ALA A 87 -0.43 -16.49 -11.07
N THR A 88 -0.82 -16.89 -12.28
CA THR A 88 -2.00 -16.37 -12.99
C THR A 88 -3.27 -16.35 -12.13
N GLN A 89 -3.54 -17.42 -11.37
CA GLN A 89 -4.69 -17.51 -10.48
C GLN A 89 -4.71 -16.48 -9.33
N ASP A 90 -3.52 -16.07 -8.85
CA ASP A 90 -3.41 -15.02 -7.84
C ASP A 90 -3.69 -13.65 -8.45
N VAL A 91 -3.25 -13.44 -9.69
CA VAL A 91 -3.52 -12.22 -10.47
C VAL A 91 -5.01 -12.11 -10.81
N ASP A 92 -5.66 -13.21 -11.24
CA ASP A 92 -7.09 -13.24 -11.50
C ASP A 92 -7.89 -12.85 -10.25
N ARG A 93 -7.48 -13.36 -9.09
CA ARG A 93 -8.05 -12.95 -7.79
C ARG A 93 -7.83 -11.45 -7.53
N ALA A 94 -6.62 -10.94 -7.74
CA ALA A 94 -6.32 -9.53 -7.55
C ALA A 94 -7.17 -8.62 -8.45
N ILE A 95 -7.37 -9.00 -9.72
CA ILE A 95 -8.22 -8.29 -10.67
C ILE A 95 -9.68 -8.29 -10.21
N ALA A 96 -10.21 -9.46 -9.84
CA ALA A 96 -11.58 -9.58 -9.36
C ALA A 96 -11.81 -8.72 -8.11
N THR A 97 -10.88 -8.74 -7.16
CA THR A 97 -10.95 -7.92 -5.95
C THR A 97 -10.86 -6.42 -6.25
N ALA A 98 -9.97 -6.01 -7.17
CA ALA A 98 -9.88 -4.60 -7.60
C ALA A 98 -11.18 -4.13 -8.28
N ALA A 99 -11.79 -4.96 -9.13
CA ALA A 99 -13.05 -4.67 -9.80
C ALA A 99 -14.20 -4.50 -8.78
N GLN A 100 -14.25 -5.33 -7.74
CA GLN A 100 -15.21 -5.19 -6.65
C GLN A 100 -14.98 -3.89 -5.86
N ALA A 101 -13.74 -3.58 -5.48
CA ALA A 101 -13.39 -2.36 -4.76
C ALA A 101 -13.69 -1.09 -5.57
N PHE A 102 -13.53 -1.15 -6.89
CA PHE A 102 -13.86 -0.03 -7.78
C PHE A 102 -15.34 0.38 -7.68
N GLY A 103 -16.24 -0.58 -7.42
CA GLY A 103 -17.67 -0.32 -7.24
C GLY A 103 -17.97 0.75 -6.20
N THR A 104 -17.24 0.75 -5.08
CA THR A 104 -17.37 1.76 -4.02
C THR A 104 -16.40 2.92 -4.21
N TRP A 105 -15.15 2.66 -4.59
CA TRP A 105 -14.13 3.70 -4.80
C TRP A 105 -14.55 4.76 -5.83
N LYS A 106 -15.17 4.37 -6.93
CA LYS A 106 -15.62 5.32 -7.97
C LYS A 106 -16.65 6.33 -7.45
N THR A 107 -17.36 5.99 -6.38
CA THR A 107 -18.40 6.84 -5.78
C THR A 107 -17.88 7.76 -4.67
N THR A 108 -16.63 7.61 -4.24
CA THR A 108 -16.04 8.53 -3.26
C THR A 108 -15.93 9.93 -3.86
N THR A 109 -15.98 10.96 -3.02
CA THR A 109 -15.79 12.33 -3.50
C THR A 109 -14.33 12.60 -3.83
N ALA A 110 -14.08 13.61 -4.66
CA ALA A 110 -12.73 14.11 -4.93
C ALA A 110 -11.99 14.49 -3.64
N GLN A 111 -12.69 15.12 -2.69
CA GLN A 111 -12.12 15.52 -1.40
C GLN A 111 -11.72 14.29 -0.56
N GLN A 112 -12.54 13.26 -0.48
CA GLN A 112 -12.20 12.03 0.25
C GLN A 112 -10.95 11.35 -0.33
N ARG A 113 -10.84 11.28 -1.66
CA ARG A 113 -9.64 10.73 -2.31
C ARG A 113 -8.41 11.59 -2.06
N HIS A 114 -8.56 12.91 -2.11
CA HIS A 114 -7.50 13.86 -1.79
C HIS A 114 -6.97 13.61 -0.37
N ASP A 115 -7.85 13.57 0.63
CA ASP A 115 -7.46 13.41 2.05
C ASP A 115 -6.73 12.07 2.28
N LEU A 116 -7.20 10.99 1.65
CA LEU A 116 -6.55 9.68 1.72
C LEU A 116 -5.15 9.69 1.09
N LEU A 117 -4.99 10.31 -0.08
CA LEU A 117 -3.71 10.37 -0.78
C LEU A 117 -2.71 11.30 -0.05
N ILE A 118 -3.18 12.41 0.54
CA ILE A 118 -2.32 13.28 1.36
C ILE A 118 -1.82 12.53 2.59
N LYS A 119 -2.68 11.76 3.28
CA LYS A 119 -2.24 10.92 4.39
C LYS A 119 -1.19 9.89 3.95
N TRP A 120 -1.34 9.30 2.77
CA TRP A 120 -0.34 8.37 2.23
C TRP A 120 0.99 9.06 1.93
N TYR A 121 0.95 10.24 1.32
CA TYR A 121 2.13 11.09 1.13
C TYR A 121 2.85 11.36 2.46
N GLU A 122 2.11 11.80 3.49
CA GLU A 122 2.68 12.09 4.82
C GLU A 122 3.35 10.87 5.43
N LEU A 123 2.74 9.69 5.33
CA LEU A 123 3.32 8.43 5.80
C LEU A 123 4.61 8.09 5.04
N ILE A 124 4.66 8.27 3.72
CA ILE A 124 5.90 8.06 2.95
C ILE A 124 7.01 9.02 3.42
N ARG A 125 6.68 10.30 3.62
CA ARG A 125 7.65 11.30 4.12
C ARG A 125 8.14 10.94 5.53
N GLN A 126 7.24 10.47 6.40
CA GLN A 126 7.56 10.05 7.77
C GLN A 126 8.55 8.87 7.79
N HIS A 127 8.41 7.93 6.84
CA HIS A 127 9.23 6.74 6.73
C HIS A 127 10.35 6.84 5.67
N GLU A 128 10.75 8.05 5.26
CA GLU A 128 11.70 8.27 4.15
C GLU A 128 13.01 7.48 4.31
N ASP A 129 13.62 7.51 5.49
CA ASP A 129 14.90 6.82 5.73
C ASP A 129 14.78 5.30 5.64
N ASP A 130 13.69 4.72 6.15
CA ASP A 130 13.47 3.27 6.13
C ASP A 130 13.22 2.80 4.69
N LEU A 131 12.39 3.54 3.94
CA LEU A 131 12.12 3.26 2.53
C LEU A 131 13.38 3.42 1.66
N ALA A 132 14.20 4.44 1.92
CA ALA A 132 15.47 4.62 1.21
C ALA A 132 16.45 3.48 1.54
N THR A 133 16.48 3.01 2.78
CA THR A 133 17.31 1.87 3.20
C THR A 133 16.89 0.59 2.47
N LEU A 134 15.58 0.30 2.41
CA LEU A 134 15.05 -0.84 1.66
C LEU A 134 15.44 -0.79 0.17
N MET A 135 15.25 0.36 -0.47
CA MET A 135 15.57 0.58 -1.87
C MET A 135 17.08 0.41 -2.16
N THR A 136 17.94 0.94 -1.29
CA THR A 136 19.40 0.74 -1.40
C THR A 136 19.77 -0.72 -1.25
N LEU A 137 19.17 -1.44 -0.31
CA LEU A 137 19.48 -2.86 -0.09
C LEU A 137 19.06 -3.72 -1.28
N GLU A 138 17.88 -3.51 -1.86
CA GLU A 138 17.41 -4.36 -2.97
C GLU A 138 18.02 -4.00 -4.34
N ASN A 139 18.35 -2.73 -4.57
CA ASN A 139 18.78 -2.25 -5.89
C ASN A 139 20.25 -1.80 -5.94
N GLY A 140 20.88 -1.52 -4.80
CA GLY A 140 22.30 -1.14 -4.72
C GLY A 140 22.61 0.34 -4.95
N LYS A 141 21.61 1.19 -5.20
CA LYS A 141 21.83 2.63 -5.40
C LYS A 141 22.30 3.32 -4.10
N PRO A 142 23.14 4.37 -4.17
CA PRO A 142 23.57 5.11 -2.99
C PRO A 142 22.39 5.64 -2.15
N LEU A 143 22.49 5.58 -0.83
CA LEU A 143 21.40 5.96 0.09
C LEU A 143 20.88 7.38 -0.13
N ASN A 144 21.76 8.32 -0.48
CA ASN A 144 21.34 9.70 -0.77
C ASN A 144 20.51 9.80 -2.06
N GLU A 145 20.81 9.00 -3.07
CA GLU A 145 20.02 8.90 -4.29
C GLU A 145 18.66 8.25 -3.98
N ALA A 146 18.64 7.15 -3.22
CA ALA A 146 17.42 6.51 -2.78
C ALA A 146 16.50 7.45 -2.00
N ARG A 147 17.04 8.27 -1.09
CA ARG A 147 16.26 9.31 -0.39
C ARG A 147 15.62 10.29 -1.38
N GLY A 148 16.41 10.79 -2.33
CA GLY A 148 15.93 11.68 -3.38
C GLY A 148 14.77 11.06 -4.16
N GLU A 149 14.89 9.79 -4.53
CA GLU A 149 13.86 9.03 -5.24
C GLU A 149 12.59 8.83 -4.39
N VAL A 150 12.71 8.53 -3.09
CA VAL A 150 11.54 8.47 -2.20
C VAL A 150 10.82 9.81 -2.16
N ARG A 151 11.54 10.95 -2.11
CA ARG A 151 10.90 12.28 -2.16
C ARG A 151 10.21 12.51 -3.50
N TYR A 152 10.88 12.14 -4.59
CA TYR A 152 10.37 12.30 -5.94
C TYR A 152 9.10 11.47 -6.15
N ALA A 153 9.09 10.20 -5.76
CA ALA A 153 7.93 9.31 -5.79
C ALA A 153 6.77 9.87 -4.94
N ALA A 154 7.05 10.34 -3.72
CA ALA A 154 6.04 10.94 -2.86
C ALA A 154 5.40 12.19 -3.49
N SER A 155 6.17 12.98 -4.25
CA SER A 155 5.66 14.19 -4.90
C SER A 155 4.56 13.90 -5.92
N PHE A 156 4.60 12.75 -6.62
CA PHE A 156 3.51 12.33 -7.52
C PHE A 156 2.21 12.06 -6.77
N ILE A 157 2.28 11.40 -5.60
CA ILE A 157 1.09 11.13 -4.79
C ILE A 157 0.46 12.45 -4.33
N GLN A 158 1.29 13.39 -3.86
CA GLN A 158 0.82 14.73 -3.47
C GLN A 158 0.20 15.48 -4.66
N TRP A 159 0.84 15.44 -5.83
CA TRP A 159 0.35 16.10 -7.04
C TRP A 159 -1.00 15.54 -7.47
N PHE A 160 -1.12 14.22 -7.65
CA PHE A 160 -2.38 13.60 -8.07
C PHE A 160 -3.48 13.67 -7.01
N ALA A 161 -3.13 13.77 -5.71
CA ALA A 161 -4.10 14.12 -4.69
C ALA A 161 -4.73 15.48 -4.97
N ALA A 162 -3.94 16.48 -5.37
CA ALA A 162 -4.45 17.81 -5.71
C ALA A 162 -5.29 17.76 -7.01
N GLU A 163 -4.81 17.04 -8.03
CA GLU A 163 -5.51 16.89 -9.32
C GLU A 163 -6.82 16.11 -9.21
N ALA A 164 -7.00 15.26 -8.19
CA ALA A 164 -8.27 14.58 -7.94
C ALA A 164 -9.46 15.56 -7.81
N LYS A 165 -9.20 16.83 -7.46
CA LYS A 165 -10.20 17.91 -7.32
C LYS A 165 -10.35 18.79 -8.57
N ARG A 166 -9.56 18.57 -9.63
CA ARG A 166 -9.49 19.41 -10.85
C ARG A 166 -9.87 18.65 -12.12
N ILE A 167 -10.64 17.58 -11.97
CA ILE A 167 -11.18 16.86 -13.13
C ILE A 167 -12.37 17.67 -13.66
N GLU A 168 -12.08 18.54 -14.62
CA GLU A 168 -13.07 19.38 -15.29
C GLU A 168 -13.70 18.62 -16.46
N GLY A 169 -15.01 18.80 -16.64
CA GLY A 169 -15.75 18.32 -17.81
C GLY A 169 -16.47 19.49 -18.47
N ASP A 170 -16.63 19.41 -19.78
CA ASP A 170 -17.44 20.36 -20.56
C ASP A 170 -18.77 19.71 -20.93
N VAL A 171 -19.83 20.50 -21.00
CA VAL A 171 -21.15 20.07 -21.48
C VAL A 171 -21.47 20.94 -22.70
N LEU A 172 -21.19 20.39 -23.90
CA LEU A 172 -21.62 20.97 -25.17
C LEU A 172 -23.13 20.83 -25.38
#